data_AF-A0AAC9LI12-F1
#
_entry.id   AF-A0AAC9LI12-F1
#
_cell.length_a   1.000
_cell.length_b   1.000
_cell.length_c   1.000
_cell.angle_alpha   90.00
_cell.angle_beta   90.00
_cell.angle_gamma   90.00
#
_symmetry.space_group_name_H-M   'P 1'
#
loop_
_entity.id
_entity.type
_entity.pdbx_description
1 polymer ?
#
loop_
_entity_poly.entity_id
_entity_poly.type
_entity_poly.pdbx_seq_one_letter_code
_entity_poly.pdbx_strand_id
1 'polypeptide(L)'
;MAVSITRAQAIRRYPELSSLAKIKDAGWDFHVLVDDVGEPSCLVGYRSRRQFIDAIYVYDSTETTAIRMVVDRPGAAGGILWQSSGVLEDTLSELLALPAPGDRHAPVLTRRMGTLLGFV
;
A
#
# COMPACT_ATOMS: atom_id res chain seq x y z
N MET A 1 0.41 -27.50 -14.63
CA MET A 1 1.01 -26.42 -15.45
C MET A 1 0.09 -25.22 -15.38
N ALA A 2 0.51 -24.13 -14.73
CA ALA A 2 -0.27 -22.89 -14.76
C ALA A 2 -0.22 -22.33 -16.19
N VAL A 3 -1.37 -22.20 -16.84
CA VAL A 3 -1.47 -21.54 -18.15
C VAL A 3 -1.18 -20.07 -17.91
N SER A 4 -0.11 -19.55 -18.51
CA SER A 4 0.17 -18.12 -18.48
C SER A 4 -0.87 -17.39 -19.33
N ILE A 5 -1.65 -16.53 -18.69
CA ILE A 5 -2.62 -15.67 -19.38
C ILE A 5 -1.99 -14.31 -19.67
N THR A 6 -2.36 -13.71 -20.80
CA THR A 6 -1.94 -12.34 -21.13
C THR A 6 -2.64 -11.34 -20.20
N ARG A 7 -2.04 -10.15 -20.02
CA ARG A 7 -2.63 -9.05 -19.24
C ARG A 7 -4.06 -8.70 -19.67
N ALA A 8 -4.32 -8.67 -20.98
CA ALA A 8 -5.67 -8.39 -21.50
C ALA A 8 -6.67 -9.51 -21.18
N GLN A 9 -6.23 -10.78 -21.16
CA GLN A 9 -7.07 -11.90 -20.73
C GLN A 9 -7.33 -11.85 -19.22
N ALA A 10 -6.32 -11.53 -18.41
CA ALA A 10 -6.46 -11.38 -16.97
C ALA A 10 -7.48 -10.29 -16.62
N ILE A 11 -7.38 -9.10 -17.21
CA ILE A 11 -8.32 -7.99 -16.97
C ILE A 11 -9.74 -8.34 -17.44
N ARG A 12 -9.89 -9.06 -18.56
CA ARG A 12 -11.22 -9.53 -19.01
C ARG A 12 -11.85 -10.52 -18.04
N ARG A 13 -11.04 -11.35 -17.38
CA ARG A 13 -11.51 -12.37 -16.43
C ARG A 13 -11.74 -11.78 -15.03
N TYR A 14 -10.92 -10.81 -14.65
CA TYR A 14 -10.87 -10.15 -13.34
C TYR A 14 -10.74 -8.63 -13.55
N PRO A 15 -11.85 -7.92 -13.84
CA PRO A 15 -11.84 -6.49 -14.10
C PRO A 15 -11.22 -5.65 -12.99
N GLU A 16 -11.34 -6.08 -11.73
CA GLU A 16 -10.75 -5.47 -10.54
C GLU A 16 -9.21 -5.34 -10.63
N LEU A 17 -8.54 -6.21 -11.40
CA LEU A 17 -7.10 -6.14 -11.63
C LEU A 17 -6.70 -4.98 -12.56
N SER A 18 -7.65 -4.34 -13.25
CA SER A 18 -7.38 -3.20 -14.13
C SER A 18 -6.71 -2.06 -13.36
N SER A 19 -7.15 -1.78 -12.13
CA SER A 19 -6.60 -0.70 -11.32
C SER A 19 -5.16 -0.99 -10.87
N LEU A 20 -4.86 -2.24 -10.49
CA LEU A 20 -3.50 -2.70 -10.20
C LEU A 20 -2.59 -2.61 -11.42
N ALA A 21 -3.13 -2.95 -12.59
CA ALA A 21 -2.40 -2.89 -13.85
C ALA A 21 -2.01 -1.43 -14.20
N LYS A 22 -2.93 -0.47 -14.00
CA LYS A 22 -2.66 0.95 -14.21
C LYS A 22 -1.55 1.48 -13.30
N ILE A 23 -1.54 1.11 -12.02
CA ILE A 23 -0.50 1.58 -11.09
C ILE A 23 0.86 0.93 -11.37
N LYS A 24 0.88 -0.31 -11.88
CA LYS A 24 2.11 -0.93 -12.38
C LYS A 24 2.75 -0.10 -13.49
N ASP A 25 1.96 0.39 -14.44
CA ASP A 25 2.46 1.28 -15.50
C ASP A 25 2.92 2.64 -14.96
N ALA A 26 2.39 3.07 -13.81
CA ALA A 26 2.79 4.27 -13.10
C ALA A 26 4.03 4.09 -12.20
N GLY A 27 4.78 2.98 -12.39
CA GLY A 27 6.06 2.71 -11.72
C GLY A 27 5.93 2.06 -10.35
N TRP A 28 4.82 1.35 -10.09
CA TRP A 28 4.71 0.49 -8.91
C TRP A 28 5.33 -0.88 -9.17
N ASP A 29 6.09 -1.36 -8.19
CA ASP A 29 6.60 -2.72 -8.15
C ASP A 29 5.62 -3.63 -7.43
N PHE A 30 5.59 -4.91 -7.81
CA PHE A 30 4.69 -5.91 -7.23
C PHE A 30 5.43 -7.20 -6.94
N HIS A 31 5.15 -7.78 -5.77
CA HIS A 31 5.70 -9.05 -5.30
C HIS A 31 4.59 -9.89 -4.68
N VAL A 32 4.62 -11.20 -4.94
CA VAL A 32 3.71 -12.15 -4.30
C VAL A 32 4.40 -12.67 -3.04
N LEU A 33 3.78 -12.46 -1.90
CA LEU A 33 4.14 -13.16 -0.66
C LEU A 33 3.52 -14.54 -0.69
N VAL A 34 4.27 -15.50 -0.18
CA VAL A 34 3.83 -16.89 0.00
C VAL A 34 3.72 -17.19 1.49
N ASP A 35 2.82 -18.11 1.86
CA ASP A 35 2.73 -18.64 3.21
C ASP A 35 3.83 -19.68 3.49
N ASP A 36 3.79 -20.27 4.70
CA ASP A 36 4.76 -21.29 5.13
C ASP A 36 4.73 -22.57 4.29
N VAL A 37 3.65 -22.78 3.51
CA VAL A 37 3.45 -23.94 2.63
C VAL A 37 3.87 -23.61 1.19
N GLY A 38 4.20 -22.35 0.90
CA GLY A 38 4.62 -21.87 -0.42
C GLY A 38 3.45 -21.43 -1.31
N GLU A 39 2.24 -21.34 -0.78
CA GLU A 39 1.07 -20.87 -1.54
C GLU A 39 0.97 -19.34 -1.50
N PRO A 40 0.53 -18.68 -2.59
CA PRO A 40 0.33 -17.23 -2.61
C PRO A 40 -0.63 -16.77 -1.51
N SER A 41 -0.15 -15.93 -0.59
CA SER A 41 -0.91 -15.44 0.57
C SER A 41 -1.32 -13.97 0.44
N CYS A 42 -0.51 -13.16 -0.24
CA CYS A 42 -0.76 -11.72 -0.39
C CYS A 42 0.00 -11.17 -1.59
N LEU A 43 -0.65 -10.35 -2.41
CA LEU A 43 0.03 -9.54 -3.42
C LEU A 43 0.39 -8.18 -2.81
N VAL A 44 1.68 -7.89 -2.76
CA VAL A 44 2.20 -6.62 -2.26
C VAL A 44 2.63 -5.74 -3.42
N GLY A 45 2.00 -4.59 -3.56
CA GLY A 45 2.44 -3.51 -4.43
C GLY A 45 3.14 -2.43 -3.62
N TYR A 46 4.24 -1.86 -4.11
CA TYR A 46 4.84 -0.69 -3.47
C TYR A 46 5.42 0.29 -4.48
N ARG A 47 5.59 1.54 -4.03
CA ARG A 47 6.32 2.57 -4.74
C ARG A 47 7.06 3.47 -3.76
N SER A 48 8.37 3.60 -3.97
CA SER A 48 9.24 4.44 -3.17
C SER A 48 9.38 5.84 -3.77
N ARG A 49 9.27 6.88 -2.92
CA ARG A 49 9.49 8.29 -3.27
C ARG A 49 10.31 8.97 -2.18
N ARG A 50 11.63 9.10 -2.38
CA ARG A 50 12.59 9.63 -1.40
C ARG A 50 12.54 8.87 -0.06
N GLN A 51 12.01 9.47 1.00
CA GLN A 51 11.83 8.83 2.32
C GLN A 51 10.47 8.15 2.49
N PHE A 52 9.55 8.34 1.54
CA PHE A 52 8.19 7.85 1.64
C PHE A 52 8.05 6.55 0.85
N ILE A 53 7.28 5.62 1.40
CA ILE A 53 6.88 4.39 0.74
C ILE A 53 5.36 4.35 0.76
N ASP A 54 4.78 4.25 -0.43
CA ASP A 54 3.39 3.83 -0.60
C ASP A 54 3.40 2.31 -0.77
N ALA A 55 2.56 1.59 -0.03
CA ALA A 55 2.40 0.15 -0.17
C ALA A 55 0.93 -0.24 -0.15
N ILE A 56 0.59 -1.32 -0.86
CA ILE A 56 -0.72 -1.95 -0.88
C ILE A 56 -0.55 -3.46 -0.73
N TYR A 57 -1.29 -4.03 0.20
CA TYR A 57 -1.36 -5.46 0.51
C TYR A 57 -2.73 -5.94 0.08
N VAL A 58 -2.78 -6.83 -0.91
CA VAL A 58 -4.02 -7.36 -1.48
C VAL A 58 -4.08 -8.84 -1.12
N TYR A 59 -4.96 -9.19 -0.18
CA TYR A 59 -5.25 -10.58 0.17
C TYR A 59 -6.31 -11.13 -0.76
N ASP A 60 -7.38 -10.35 -0.94
CA ASP A 60 -8.38 -10.53 -1.99
C ASP A 60 -9.01 -9.18 -2.39
N SER A 61 -10.06 -9.20 -3.23
CA SER A 61 -10.72 -7.99 -3.71
C SER A 61 -11.51 -7.23 -2.63
N THR A 62 -11.83 -7.87 -1.51
CA THR A 62 -12.58 -7.32 -0.37
C THR A 62 -11.70 -7.02 0.84
N GLU A 63 -10.53 -7.66 0.92
CA GLU A 63 -9.53 -7.49 1.97
C GLU A 63 -8.22 -6.97 1.38
N THR A 64 -8.11 -5.65 1.37
CA THR A 64 -6.92 -4.91 0.94
C THR A 64 -6.53 -3.91 2.02
N THR A 65 -5.23 -3.69 2.21
CA THR A 65 -4.71 -2.63 3.09
C THR A 65 -3.71 -1.78 2.32
N ALA A 66 -3.93 -0.47 2.29
CA ALA A 66 -2.97 0.49 1.76
C ALA A 66 -2.37 1.34 2.88
N ILE A 67 -1.09 1.63 2.76
CA ILE A 67 -0.36 2.47 3.70
C ILE A 67 0.55 3.44 2.97
N ARG A 68 0.68 4.63 3.55
CA ARG A 68 1.82 5.51 3.28
C ARG A 68 2.63 5.62 4.54
N MET A 69 3.93 5.36 4.44
CA MET A 69 4.86 5.46 5.55
C MET A 69 6.09 6.29 5.21
N VAL A 70 6.78 6.74 6.24
CA VAL A 70 8.12 7.30 6.15
C VAL A 70 9.12 6.32 6.78
N VAL A 71 10.21 6.05 6.09
CA VAL A 71 11.23 5.10 6.52
C VAL A 71 12.07 5.68 7.65
N ASP A 72 12.39 4.85 8.65
CA ASP A 72 13.33 5.18 9.72
C ASP A 72 14.69 5.63 9.17
N ARG A 73 15.26 6.68 9.76
CA ARG A 73 16.60 7.19 9.43
C ARG A 73 17.37 7.53 10.70
N PRO A 74 18.71 7.54 10.68
CA PRO A 74 19.51 8.01 11.81
C PRO A 74 19.04 9.41 12.26
N GLY A 75 18.60 9.51 13.51
CA GLY A 75 18.10 10.77 14.11
C GLY A 75 16.66 11.16 13.77
N ALA A 76 15.91 10.36 13.00
CA ALA A 76 14.51 10.62 12.67
C ALA A 76 13.70 9.32 12.61
N ALA A 77 12.72 9.20 13.53
CA ALA A 77 11.80 8.07 13.56
C ALA A 77 10.86 8.10 12.35
N GLY A 78 10.70 6.93 11.74
CA GLY A 78 9.76 6.59 10.70
C GLY A 78 8.36 6.32 11.26
N GLY A 79 7.47 5.86 10.39
CA GLY A 79 6.15 5.38 10.80
C GLY A 79 5.09 5.53 9.71
N ILE A 80 3.91 4.98 10.01
CA ILE A 80 2.73 5.08 9.15
C ILE A 80 2.15 6.49 9.25
N LEU A 81 2.05 7.18 8.10
CA LEU A 81 1.44 8.49 7.96
C LEU A 81 -0.06 8.40 7.71
N TRP A 82 -0.47 7.34 7.02
CA TRP A 82 -1.83 7.08 6.61
C TRP A 82 -2.01 5.59 6.34
N GLN A 83 -3.19 5.08 6.67
CA GLN A 83 -3.61 3.71 6.41
C GLN A 83 -5.10 3.70 6.07
N SER A 84 -5.48 2.84 5.12
CA SER A 84 -6.86 2.46 4.86
C SER A 84 -6.94 0.97 4.56
N SER A 85 -8.06 0.36 4.88
CA SER A 85 -8.31 -1.07 4.68
C SER A 85 -9.75 -1.28 4.24
N GLY A 86 -9.96 -2.22 3.31
CA GLY A 86 -11.27 -2.55 2.77
C GLY A 86 -11.19 -3.11 1.36
N VAL A 87 -12.19 -2.80 0.54
CA VAL A 87 -12.27 -3.24 -0.86
C VAL A 87 -11.11 -2.65 -1.67
N LEU A 88 -10.54 -3.45 -2.58
CA LEU A 88 -9.37 -3.10 -3.39
C LEU A 88 -9.55 -1.77 -4.13
N GLU A 89 -10.69 -1.57 -4.78
CA GLU A 89 -10.94 -0.38 -5.59
C GLU A 89 -10.96 0.90 -4.75
N ASP A 90 -11.71 0.90 -3.65
CA ASP A 90 -11.84 2.05 -2.75
C ASP A 90 -10.51 2.35 -2.08
N THR A 91 -9.86 1.33 -1.51
CA THR A 91 -8.58 1.45 -0.81
C THR A 91 -7.49 2.00 -1.72
N LEU A 92 -7.44 1.52 -2.98
CA LEU A 92 -6.50 2.01 -3.98
C LEU A 92 -6.84 3.44 -4.43
N SER A 93 -8.12 3.76 -4.60
CA SER A 93 -8.58 5.10 -4.96
C SER A 93 -8.16 6.13 -3.90
N GLU A 94 -8.36 5.81 -2.62
CA GLU A 94 -7.96 6.67 -1.50
C GLU A 94 -6.44 6.89 -1.46
N LEU A 95 -5.65 5.81 -1.64
CA LEU A 95 -4.19 5.88 -1.66
C LEU A 95 -3.67 6.77 -2.80
N LEU A 96 -4.28 6.68 -3.98
CA LEU A 96 -3.90 7.47 -5.15
C LEU A 96 -4.38 8.93 -5.07
N ALA A 97 -5.44 9.19 -4.31
CA ALA A 97 -5.94 10.54 -4.05
C ALA A 97 -5.06 11.32 -3.05
N LEU A 98 -4.14 10.65 -2.34
CA LEU A 98 -3.26 11.33 -1.38
C LEU A 98 -2.39 12.39 -2.09
N PRO A 99 -2.29 13.61 -1.54
CA PRO A 99 -1.37 14.64 -2.01
C PRO A 99 0.08 14.14 -2.06
N ALA A 100 0.94 14.80 -2.84
CA ALA A 100 2.34 14.39 -2.90
C ALA A 100 2.99 14.59 -1.52
N PRO A 101 3.92 13.72 -1.10
CA PRO A 101 4.58 13.90 0.18
C PRO A 101 5.30 15.26 0.26
N GLY A 102 5.03 16.01 1.34
CA GLY A 102 5.55 17.37 1.54
C GLY A 102 4.58 18.48 1.12
N ASP A 103 3.48 18.17 0.44
CA ASP A 103 2.42 19.13 0.17
C ASP A 103 1.68 19.53 1.47
N ARG A 104 1.07 20.72 1.48
CA ARG A 104 0.37 21.29 2.65
C ARG A 104 -0.68 20.36 3.28
N HIS A 105 -1.31 19.52 2.48
CA HIS A 105 -2.37 18.60 2.89
C HIS A 105 -1.94 17.13 2.89
N ALA A 106 -0.65 16.86 2.68
CA ALA A 106 -0.14 15.50 2.75
C ALA A 106 -0.26 14.97 4.20
N PRO A 107 -0.60 13.69 4.38
CA PRO A 107 -0.55 13.07 5.71
C PRO A 107 0.85 13.21 6.34
N VAL A 108 0.89 13.55 7.61
CA VAL A 108 2.12 13.72 8.39
C VAL A 108 2.06 12.90 9.68
N LEU A 109 3.23 12.53 10.22
CA LEU A 109 3.29 11.93 11.54
C LEU A 109 2.77 12.94 12.56
N THR A 110 1.57 12.71 13.08
CA THR A 110 1.16 13.36 14.32
C THR A 110 1.94 12.72 15.45
N ARG A 111 2.73 13.51 16.19
CA ARG A 111 3.33 13.06 17.44
C ARG A 111 2.21 12.44 18.28
N ARG A 112 2.36 11.19 18.74
CA ARG A 112 1.61 10.72 19.90
C ARG A 112 1.87 11.75 21.00
N MET A 113 0.84 12.46 21.44
CA MET A 113 0.87 13.07 22.77
C MET A 113 0.99 11.89 23.72
N GLY A 114 2.22 11.62 24.16
CA GLY A 114 2.43 10.72 25.28
C GLY A 114 1.61 11.27 26.43
N THR A 115 0.70 10.45 26.95
CA THR A 115 -0.02 10.76 28.17
C THR A 115 1.03 11.08 29.23
N LEU A 116 1.16 12.36 29.58
CA LEU A 116 1.78 12.78 30.83
C LEU A 116 0.81 12.34 31.93
N LEU A 117 0.85 11.05 32.28
CA LEU A 117 0.41 10.61 33.60
C LEU A 117 1.49 11.08 34.56
N GLY A 118 1.39 12.35 34.92
CA GLY A 118 2.07 12.91 36.08
C GLY A 118 1.54 12.19 37.31
N PHE A 119 2.47 11.63 38.07
CA PHE A 119 2.27 11.21 39.45
C PHE A 119 1.63 12.35 40.26
N VAL A 120 0.55 12.03 40.99
CA VAL A 120 0.28 12.55 42.33
C VAL A 120 -0.29 11.40 43.15
#